data_AF-A0A356QGM7-F1
#
_entry.id   AF-A0A356QGM7-F1
#
_cell.length_a   1.000
_cell.length_b   1.000
_cell.length_c   1.000
_cell.angle_alpha   90.00
_cell.angle_beta   90.00
_cell.angle_gamma   90.00
#
_symmetry.space_group_name_H-M   'P 1'
#
loop_
_entity.id
_entity.type
_entity.pdbx_description
1 polymer ?
#
loop_
_entity_poly.entity_id
_entity_poly.type
_entity_poly.pdbx_seq_one_letter_code
_entity_poly.pdbx_strand_id
1 'polypeptide(L)'
;MIHKEHHRSHRSGWLRAAVLGANDGIVSTSSLILGVAAAATAQSDILLAGVAGLVAGAMSMAAGEYVSVSSQSDTERADLAMERKALAHHFDDEKEELAAIYVERGLTPELAHQVAEQLMQKDALGAHARDEIGITDVSQARPLQAAFSSAVMFT
;
A
#
# COMPACT_ATOMS: atom_id res chain seq x y z
N MET A 1 -23.46 15.51 -18.12
CA MET A 1 -23.26 14.21 -17.44
C MET A 1 -21.77 13.97 -17.34
N ILE A 2 -21.24 13.78 -16.13
CA ILE A 2 -19.81 13.47 -15.93
C ILE A 2 -19.60 12.00 -16.33
N HIS A 3 -18.74 11.74 -17.32
CA HIS A 3 -18.35 10.39 -17.70
C HIS A 3 -17.47 9.81 -16.58
N LYS A 4 -17.94 8.77 -15.89
CA LYS A 4 -17.16 8.06 -14.87
C LYS A 4 -16.59 6.78 -15.46
N GLU A 5 -15.29 6.77 -15.70
CA GLU A 5 -14.58 5.54 -16.04
C GLU A 5 -14.28 4.71 -14.79
N HIS A 6 -14.39 3.40 -14.91
CA HIS A 6 -14.06 2.47 -13.83
C HIS A 6 -12.60 2.07 -13.90
N HIS A 7 -11.73 2.80 -13.21
CA HIS A 7 -10.32 2.45 -13.10
C HIS A 7 -10.11 1.33 -12.06
N ARG A 8 -9.23 0.37 -12.38
CA ARG A 8 -8.93 -0.80 -11.53
C ARG A 8 -7.69 -0.62 -10.64
N SER A 9 -7.00 0.52 -10.75
CA SER A 9 -5.78 0.85 -10.00
C SER A 9 -5.97 0.73 -8.49
N HIS A 10 -7.17 0.99 -7.97
CA HIS A 10 -7.54 0.82 -6.55
C HIS A 10 -7.38 -0.60 -6.00
N ARG A 11 -7.19 -1.61 -6.86
CA ARG A 11 -7.00 -3.01 -6.46
C ARG A 11 -5.53 -3.43 -6.39
N SER A 12 -4.60 -2.54 -6.75
CA SER A 12 -3.18 -2.88 -6.90
C SER A 12 -2.56 -3.44 -5.60
N GLY A 13 -2.88 -2.88 -4.43
CA GLY A 13 -2.28 -3.26 -3.16
C GLY A 13 -2.49 -4.73 -2.78
N TRP A 14 -3.75 -5.17 -2.68
CA TRP A 14 -4.04 -6.56 -2.33
C TRP A 14 -3.71 -7.53 -3.48
N LEU A 15 -3.84 -7.09 -4.75
CA LEU A 15 -3.50 -7.93 -5.89
C LEU A 15 -1.99 -8.21 -5.95
N ARG A 16 -1.15 -7.21 -5.65
CA ARG A 16 0.31 -7.38 -5.51
C ARG A 16 0.63 -8.42 -4.44
N ALA A 17 0.05 -8.27 -3.25
CA ALA A 17 0.26 -9.19 -2.14
C ALA A 17 -0.19 -10.62 -2.48
N ALA A 18 -1.34 -10.77 -3.12
CA ALA A 18 -1.87 -12.04 -3.62
C ALA A 18 -0.93 -12.72 -4.64
N VAL A 19 -0.46 -11.99 -5.66
CA VAL A 19 0.43 -12.53 -6.69
C VAL A 19 1.78 -12.95 -6.10
N LEU A 20 2.35 -12.15 -5.19
CA LEU A 20 3.57 -12.51 -4.48
C LEU A 20 3.37 -13.76 -3.63
N GLY A 21 2.26 -13.84 -2.88
CA GLY A 21 1.91 -15.03 -2.10
C GLY A 21 1.82 -16.29 -2.96
N ALA A 22 1.09 -16.23 -4.08
CA ALA A 22 0.97 -17.36 -5.02
C ALA A 22 2.31 -17.81 -5.58
N ASN A 23 3.14 -16.87 -6.03
CA ASN A 23 4.44 -17.19 -6.60
C ASN A 23 5.35 -17.84 -5.56
N ASP A 24 5.40 -17.28 -4.35
CA ASP A 24 6.25 -17.79 -3.29
C ASP A 24 5.76 -19.14 -2.77
N GLY A 25 4.44 -19.33 -2.63
CA GLY A 25 3.82 -20.58 -2.23
C GLY A 25 4.13 -21.74 -3.18
N ILE A 26 3.93 -21.52 -4.50
CA ILE A 26 4.21 -22.53 -5.53
C ILE A 26 5.70 -22.90 -5.52
N VAL A 27 6.58 -21.91 -5.56
CA VAL A 27 8.03 -22.15 -5.69
C VAL A 27 8.60 -22.78 -4.44
N SER A 28 8.32 -22.21 -3.26
CA SER A 28 8.92 -22.67 -1.99
C SER A 28 8.38 -24.04 -1.57
N THR A 29 7.07 -24.25 -1.61
CA THR A 29 6.44 -25.52 -1.19
C THR A 29 6.81 -26.65 -2.13
N SER A 30 6.80 -26.42 -3.46
CA SER A 30 7.21 -27.45 -4.43
C SER A 30 8.69 -27.80 -4.27
N SER A 31 9.55 -26.80 -4.08
CA SER A 31 10.99 -27.01 -3.87
C SER A 31 11.27 -27.80 -2.59
N LEU A 32 10.54 -27.50 -1.50
CA LEU A 32 10.63 -28.25 -0.25
C LEU A 32 10.21 -29.72 -0.43
N ILE A 33 9.04 -29.95 -1.03
CA ILE A 33 8.53 -31.31 -1.27
C ILE A 33 9.49 -32.12 -2.15
N LEU A 34 9.98 -31.52 -3.25
CA LEU A 34 10.95 -32.16 -4.14
C LEU A 34 12.27 -32.48 -3.42
N GLY A 35 12.78 -31.55 -2.62
CA GLY A 35 14.01 -31.75 -1.85
C GLY A 35 13.90 -32.88 -0.84
N VAL A 36 12.79 -32.93 -0.09
CA VAL A 36 12.53 -34.01 0.88
C VAL A 36 12.32 -35.35 0.18
N ALA A 37 11.60 -35.38 -0.95
CA ALA A 37 11.38 -36.59 -1.73
C ALA A 37 12.68 -37.16 -2.33
N ALA A 38 13.60 -36.29 -2.78
CA ALA A 38 14.90 -36.69 -3.32
C ALA A 38 15.80 -37.40 -2.30
N ALA A 39 15.57 -37.19 -1.00
CA ALA A 39 16.29 -37.84 0.08
C ALA A 39 15.79 -39.27 0.41
N ALA A 40 14.99 -39.90 -0.47
CA ALA A 40 14.43 -41.24 -0.31
C ALA A 40 13.57 -41.42 0.97
N THR A 41 12.77 -40.40 1.30
CA THR A 41 11.89 -40.37 2.47
C THR A 41 10.57 -41.11 2.24
N ALA A 42 9.91 -41.54 3.33
CA ALA A 42 8.59 -42.13 3.25
C ALA A 42 7.53 -41.08 2.83
N GLN A 43 6.46 -41.52 2.17
CA GLN A 43 5.41 -40.61 1.68
C GLN A 43 4.74 -39.81 2.81
N SER A 44 4.61 -40.40 4.01
CA SER A 44 4.11 -39.71 5.21
C SER A 44 4.96 -38.50 5.58
N ASP A 45 6.28 -38.62 5.45
CA ASP A 45 7.23 -37.60 5.87
C ASP A 45 7.25 -36.44 4.86
N ILE A 46 7.12 -36.78 3.56
CA ILE A 46 6.96 -35.80 2.48
C ILE A 46 5.68 -34.97 2.69
N LEU A 47 4.54 -35.61 2.99
CA LEU A 47 3.28 -34.91 3.25
C LEU A 47 3.36 -34.04 4.51
N LEU A 48 3.96 -34.55 5.57
CA LEU A 48 4.16 -33.80 6.80
C LEU A 48 5.01 -32.54 6.56
N ALA A 49 6.13 -32.69 5.85
CA ALA A 49 7.00 -31.57 5.49
C ALA A 49 6.29 -30.56 4.57
N GLY A 50 5.53 -31.03 3.59
CA GLY A 50 4.75 -30.18 2.70
C GLY A 50 3.70 -29.34 3.44
N VAL A 51 2.88 -29.97 4.28
CA VAL A 51 1.85 -29.26 5.07
C VAL A 51 2.50 -28.31 6.09
N ALA A 52 3.56 -28.74 6.77
CA ALA A 52 4.27 -27.89 7.71
C ALA A 52 4.87 -26.66 7.02
N GLY A 53 5.52 -26.85 5.85
CA GLY A 53 6.09 -25.77 5.04
C GLY A 53 5.03 -24.82 4.50
N LEU A 54 3.89 -25.36 4.03
CA LEU A 54 2.75 -24.58 3.55
C LEU A 54 2.20 -23.65 4.65
N VAL A 55 1.95 -24.20 5.85
CA VAL A 55 1.41 -23.44 6.98
C VAL A 55 2.43 -22.41 7.47
N ALA A 56 3.68 -22.82 7.67
CA ALA A 56 4.74 -21.92 8.13
C ALA A 56 4.99 -20.79 7.12
N GLY A 57 5.04 -21.11 5.83
CA GLY A 57 5.22 -20.15 4.74
C GLY A 57 4.06 -19.18 4.62
N ALA A 58 2.81 -19.65 4.64
CA ALA A 58 1.63 -18.80 4.59
C ALA A 58 1.57 -17.83 5.78
N MET A 59 1.88 -18.30 7.00
CA MET A 59 1.95 -17.44 8.19
C MET A 59 3.06 -16.40 8.09
N SER A 60 4.26 -16.80 7.63
CA SER A 60 5.38 -15.89 7.42
C SER A 60 5.05 -14.81 6.39
N MET A 61 4.41 -15.20 5.29
CA MET A 61 3.99 -14.27 4.23
C MET A 61 2.91 -13.29 4.72
N ALA A 62 1.94 -13.78 5.51
CA ALA A 62 0.92 -12.95 6.13
C ALA A 62 1.55 -11.89 7.06
N ALA A 63 2.45 -12.33 7.94
CA ALA A 63 3.12 -11.46 8.89
C ALA A 63 4.01 -10.42 8.18
N GLY A 64 4.76 -10.84 7.16
CA GLY A 64 5.61 -9.96 6.36
C GLY A 64 4.84 -8.86 5.65
N GLU A 65 3.75 -9.22 4.95
CA GLU A 65 2.89 -8.22 4.27
C GLU A 65 2.14 -7.34 5.28
N TYR A 66 1.69 -7.89 6.41
CA TYR A 66 1.07 -7.08 7.46
C TYR A 66 2.04 -6.02 7.98
N VAL A 67 3.26 -6.41 8.36
CA VAL A 67 4.27 -5.48 8.88
C VAL A 67 4.65 -4.45 7.83
N SER A 68 4.89 -4.88 6.58
CA SER A 68 5.26 -3.99 5.48
C SER A 68 4.21 -2.90 5.25
N VAL A 69 2.94 -3.29 5.10
CA VAL A 69 1.85 -2.34 4.83
C VAL A 69 1.48 -1.54 6.09
N SER A 70 1.67 -2.08 7.29
CA SER A 70 1.48 -1.34 8.54
C SER A 70 2.52 -0.23 8.68
N SER A 71 3.80 -0.51 8.38
CA SER A 71 4.85 0.52 8.37
C SER A 71 4.54 1.64 7.40
N GLN A 72 4.00 1.33 6.21
CA GLN A 72 3.51 2.35 5.28
C GLN A 72 2.40 3.19 5.93
N SER A 73 1.40 2.55 6.53
CA SER A 73 0.30 3.26 7.20
C SER A 73 0.78 4.17 8.33
N ASP A 74 1.79 3.76 9.09
CA ASP A 74 2.34 4.53 10.19
C ASP A 74 3.13 5.75 9.69
N THR A 75 3.90 5.61 8.59
CA THR A 75 4.54 6.74 7.92
C THR A 75 3.49 7.75 7.40
N GLU A 76 2.47 7.27 6.68
CA GLU A 76 1.39 8.13 6.18
C GLU A 76 0.69 8.90 7.33
N ARG A 77 0.46 8.24 8.47
CA ARG A 77 -0.11 8.90 9.65
C ARG A 77 0.83 9.93 10.27
N ALA A 78 2.13 9.66 10.29
CA ALA A 78 3.12 10.59 10.82
C ALA A 78 3.18 11.85 9.95
N ASP A 79 3.19 11.71 8.63
CA ASP A 79 3.19 12.83 7.68
C ASP A 79 1.90 13.65 7.82
N LEU A 80 0.72 13.01 7.86
CA LEU A 80 -0.55 13.70 8.11
C LEU A 80 -0.60 14.41 9.48
N ALA A 81 0.11 13.90 10.48
CA ALA A 81 0.20 14.55 11.79
C ALA A 81 1.16 15.73 11.77
N MET A 82 2.21 15.69 10.96
CA MET A 82 3.12 16.82 10.71
C MET A 82 2.37 17.93 9.97
N GLU A 83 1.69 17.58 8.89
CA GLU A 83 0.92 18.48 8.05
C GLU A 83 -0.19 19.20 8.84
N ARG A 84 -0.92 18.44 9.67
CA ARG A 84 -1.95 19.03 10.54
C ARG A 84 -1.36 20.08 11.50
N LYS A 85 -0.13 19.90 11.97
CA LYS A 85 0.54 20.90 12.83
C LYS A 85 0.98 22.10 12.01
N ALA A 86 1.50 21.88 10.81
CA ALA A 86 1.94 22.94 9.91
C ALA A 86 0.76 23.85 9.54
N LEU A 87 -0.36 23.27 9.08
CA LEU A 87 -1.61 23.99 8.82
C LEU A 87 -2.17 24.76 10.03
N ALA A 88 -1.95 24.27 11.26
CA ALA A 88 -2.42 24.94 12.47
C ALA A 88 -1.56 26.16 12.87
N HIS A 89 -0.29 26.18 12.48
CA HIS A 89 0.68 27.21 12.89
C HIS A 89 1.08 28.15 11.75
N HIS A 90 1.00 27.70 10.51
CA HIS A 90 1.61 28.31 9.32
C HIS A 90 0.67 28.29 8.10
N PHE A 91 -0.65 28.47 8.32
CA PHE A 91 -1.66 28.31 7.26
C PHE A 91 -1.39 29.13 5.98
N ASP A 92 -0.91 30.37 6.11
CA ASP A 92 -0.59 31.19 4.94
C ASP A 92 0.66 30.71 4.20
N ASP A 93 1.65 30.17 4.92
CA ASP A 93 2.86 29.59 4.31
C ASP A 93 2.50 28.30 3.55
N GLU A 94 1.68 27.43 4.15
CA GLU A 94 1.16 26.20 3.51
C GLU A 94 0.36 26.49 2.24
N LYS A 95 -0.41 27.58 2.23
CA LYS A 95 -1.14 28.02 1.04
C LYS A 95 -0.22 28.41 -0.10
N GLU A 96 0.87 29.11 0.20
CA GLU A 96 1.88 29.46 -0.81
C GLU A 96 2.63 28.21 -1.29
N GLU A 97 2.89 27.25 -0.41
CA GLU A 97 3.49 25.96 -0.78
C GLU A 97 2.60 25.17 -1.74
N LEU A 98 1.32 25.02 -1.42
CA LEU A 98 0.36 24.36 -2.31
C LEU A 98 0.23 25.09 -3.65
N ALA A 99 0.21 26.42 -3.64
CA ALA A 99 0.20 27.20 -4.88
C ALA A 99 1.47 26.97 -5.71
N ALA A 100 2.65 26.92 -5.09
CA ALA A 100 3.90 26.61 -5.77
C ALA A 100 3.89 25.23 -6.43
N ILE A 101 3.35 24.20 -5.76
CA ILE A 101 3.16 22.85 -6.32
C ILE A 101 2.32 22.91 -7.60
N TYR A 102 1.24 23.70 -7.60
CA TYR A 102 0.39 23.86 -8.78
C TYR A 102 1.04 24.68 -9.91
N VAL A 103 1.91 25.64 -9.58
CA VAL A 103 2.74 26.33 -10.58
C VAL A 103 3.71 25.36 -11.25
N GLU A 104 4.39 24.50 -10.48
CA GLU A 104 5.28 23.46 -11.03
C GLU A 104 4.54 22.47 -11.92
N ARG A 105 3.26 22.20 -11.62
CA ARG A 105 2.36 21.38 -12.45
C ARG A 105 1.85 22.10 -13.70
N GLY A 106 2.15 23.38 -13.87
CA GLY A 106 1.90 24.15 -15.10
C GLY A 106 0.77 25.18 -15.02
N LEU A 107 0.24 25.49 -13.82
CA LEU A 107 -0.71 26.60 -13.68
C LEU A 107 0.03 27.95 -13.68
N THR A 108 -0.65 29.02 -14.11
CA THR A 108 -0.12 30.38 -13.88
C THR A 108 -0.15 30.69 -12.39
N PRO A 109 0.74 31.55 -11.88
CA PRO A 109 0.78 31.90 -10.45
C PRO A 109 -0.58 32.38 -9.91
N GLU A 110 -1.30 33.19 -10.68
CA GLU A 110 -2.60 33.74 -10.27
C GLU A 110 -3.65 32.64 -10.15
N LEU A 111 -3.66 31.67 -11.07
CA LEU A 111 -4.60 30.55 -11.04
C LEU A 111 -4.23 29.55 -9.95
N ALA A 112 -2.94 29.27 -9.77
CA ALA A 112 -2.44 28.37 -8.74
C ALA A 112 -2.83 28.84 -7.33
N HIS A 113 -2.71 30.14 -7.07
CA HIS A 113 -3.13 30.73 -5.79
C HIS A 113 -4.64 30.60 -5.56
N GLN A 114 -5.46 30.84 -6.60
CA GLN A 114 -6.91 30.63 -6.52
C GLN A 114 -7.28 29.16 -6.28
N VAL A 115 -6.56 28.22 -6.91
CA VAL A 115 -6.76 26.78 -6.73
C VAL A 115 -6.40 26.37 -5.30
N ALA A 116 -5.23 26.77 -4.80
CA ALA A 116 -4.80 26.49 -3.44
C ALA A 116 -5.80 27.01 -2.41
N GLU A 117 -6.23 28.28 -2.54
CA GLU A 117 -7.23 28.88 -1.66
C GLU A 117 -8.54 28.08 -1.63
N GLN A 118 -9.12 27.78 -2.80
CA GLN A 118 -10.40 27.07 -2.88
C GLN A 118 -10.31 25.62 -2.39
N LEU A 119 -9.20 24.92 -2.66
CA LEU A 119 -8.98 23.56 -2.17
C LEU A 119 -8.80 23.54 -0.65
N MET A 120 -8.00 24.46 -0.10
CA MET A 120 -7.78 24.55 1.34
C MET A 120 -9.02 24.95 2.12
N GLN A 121 -9.86 25.84 1.57
CA GLN A 121 -11.16 26.18 2.18
C GLN A 121 -12.08 24.97 2.31
N LYS A 122 -12.01 24.03 1.35
CA LYS A 122 -12.81 22.81 1.39
C LYS A 122 -12.22 21.76 2.34
N ASP A 123 -10.93 21.48 2.19
CA ASP A 123 -10.20 20.46 2.95
C ASP A 123 -8.68 20.66 2.77
N ALA A 124 -8.08 21.54 3.58
CA ALA A 124 -6.65 21.82 3.52
C ALA A 124 -5.78 20.57 3.72
N LEU A 125 -6.09 19.78 4.77
CA LEU A 125 -5.33 18.56 5.03
C LEU A 125 -5.46 17.56 3.89
N GLY A 126 -6.65 17.38 3.32
CA GLY A 126 -6.85 16.49 2.18
C GLY A 126 -6.25 17.00 0.86
N ALA A 127 -6.12 18.32 0.71
CA ALA A 127 -5.42 18.94 -0.42
C ALA A 127 -3.92 18.66 -0.35
N HIS A 128 -3.27 19.01 0.76
CA HIS A 128 -1.85 18.72 0.98
C HIS A 128 -1.54 17.22 0.99
N ALA A 129 -2.37 16.41 1.67
CA ALA A 129 -2.21 14.96 1.67
C ALA A 129 -2.16 14.38 0.25
N ARG A 130 -2.98 14.88 -0.67
CA ARG A 130 -3.04 14.39 -2.05
C ARG A 130 -1.97 15.02 -2.93
N ASP A 131 -1.83 16.33 -2.87
CA ASP A 131 -1.09 17.11 -3.85
C ASP A 131 0.37 17.32 -3.45
N GLU A 132 0.69 17.31 -2.17
CA GLU A 132 2.06 17.39 -1.67
C GLU A 132 2.59 16.00 -1.30
N ILE A 133 1.88 15.29 -0.40
CA ILE A 133 2.37 14.04 0.19
C ILE A 133 2.12 12.82 -0.73
N GLY A 134 1.12 12.90 -1.61
CA GLY A 134 0.76 11.82 -2.53
C GLY A 134 -0.13 10.72 -1.93
N ILE A 135 -0.68 10.94 -0.73
CA ILE A 135 -1.64 10.06 -0.07
C ILE A 135 -3.00 10.19 -0.78
N THR A 136 -3.43 9.11 -1.44
CA THR A 136 -4.70 9.04 -2.17
C THR A 136 -5.53 7.83 -1.74
N ASP A 137 -6.84 7.87 -1.99
CA ASP A 137 -7.76 6.74 -1.74
C ASP A 137 -7.34 5.45 -2.48
N VAL A 138 -6.60 5.58 -3.58
CA VAL A 138 -6.05 4.45 -4.36
C VAL A 138 -4.86 3.81 -3.64
N SER A 139 -4.10 4.62 -2.89
CA SER A 139 -2.85 4.24 -2.24
C SER A 139 -3.00 3.87 -0.75
N GLN A 140 -4.21 3.93 -0.19
CA GLN A 140 -4.42 3.66 1.23
C GLN A 140 -3.91 2.28 1.63
N ALA A 141 -3.03 2.27 2.63
CA ALA A 141 -2.51 1.06 3.24
C ALA A 141 -3.65 0.22 3.87
N ARG A 142 -3.81 -1.03 3.43
CA ARG A 142 -4.78 -2.00 3.99
C ARG A 142 -4.05 -3.25 4.49
N PRO A 143 -3.38 -3.21 5.67
CA PRO A 143 -2.47 -4.26 6.11
C PRO A 143 -3.13 -5.62 6.25
N LEU A 144 -4.31 -5.68 6.87
CA LEU A 144 -5.05 -6.94 7.05
C LEU A 144 -5.49 -7.53 5.71
N GLN A 145 -5.86 -6.70 4.75
CA GLN A 145 -6.26 -7.18 3.43
C GLN A 145 -5.06 -7.77 2.68
N ALA A 146 -3.92 -7.06 2.69
CA ALA A 146 -2.70 -7.54 2.06
C ALA A 146 -2.24 -8.88 2.68
N ALA A 147 -2.13 -8.93 4.00
CA ALA A 147 -1.73 -10.12 4.75
C ALA A 147 -2.65 -11.33 4.49
N PHE A 148 -3.96 -11.14 4.53
CA PHE A 148 -4.90 -12.23 4.26
C PHE A 148 -4.81 -12.69 2.80
N SER A 149 -4.75 -11.73 1.86
CA SER A 149 -4.67 -12.05 0.43
C SER A 149 -3.39 -12.79 0.06
N SER A 150 -2.24 -12.43 0.65
CA SER A 150 -0.97 -13.12 0.41
C SER A 150 -0.97 -14.52 1.03
N ALA A 151 -1.47 -14.66 2.27
CA ALA A 151 -1.53 -15.95 2.97
C ALA A 151 -2.41 -16.97 2.23
N VAL A 152 -3.62 -16.55 1.85
CA VAL A 152 -4.57 -17.43 1.14
C VAL A 152 -4.01 -17.85 -0.22
N MET A 153 -3.36 -16.93 -0.94
CA MET A 153 -2.79 -17.26 -2.24
C MET A 153 -1.50 -18.07 -2.16
N PHE A 154 -0.79 -18.04 -1.02
CA PHE A 154 0.37 -18.91 -0.78
C PHE A 154 -0.03 -20.39 -0.63
N THR A 155 -1.25 -20.64 -0.17
CA THR A 155 -1.74 -21.98 0.17
C THR A 155 -2.25 -22.72 -1.07
#